data_AF-A0A6M1XRS1-F1
#
_entry.id   AF-A0A6M1XRS1-F1
#
_cell.length_a   1.000
_cell.length_b   1.000
_cell.length_c   1.000
_cell.angle_alpha   90.00
_cell.angle_beta   90.00
_cell.angle_gamma   90.00
#
_symmetry.space_group_name_H-M   'P 1'
#
loop_
_entity.id
_entity.type
_entity.pdbx_description
1 polymer ?
#
loop_
_entity_poly.entity_id
_entity_poly.type
_entity_poly.pdbx_seq_one_letter_code
_entity_poly.pdbx_strand_id
1 'polypeptide(L)'
;IENPGDNIPAGYHKVTFTAGEGTSIESGTTVFAVKDGVSLPEDKLPVLKAKDGYTDAKWPEEATQPIKADDTEFVSSATKLDDIIENPGDNIPAGYHKVTFTAGEGTSI
;
A
#
# COMPACT_ATOMS: atom_id res chain seq x y z
N ILE A 1 34.56 1.79 -6.67
CA ILE A 1 33.26 2.04 -6.02
C ILE A 1 32.23 1.43 -6.94
N GLU A 2 31.89 0.17 -6.68
CA GLU A 2 30.90 -0.58 -7.45
C GLU A 2 29.53 -0.15 -6.93
N ASN A 3 28.71 0.42 -7.82
CA ASN A 3 27.33 0.75 -7.50
C ASN A 3 26.59 -0.55 -7.21
N PRO A 4 25.98 -0.73 -6.02
CA PRO A 4 25.26 -1.96 -5.66
C PRO A 4 23.92 -2.15 -6.41
N GLY A 5 23.71 -1.43 -7.52
CA GLY A 5 22.55 -1.56 -8.42
C GLY A 5 22.88 -2.08 -9.82
N ASP A 6 24.16 -2.31 -10.15
CA ASP A 6 24.60 -2.62 -11.53
C ASP A 6 24.90 -4.12 -11.78
N ASN A 7 24.83 -4.96 -10.74
CA ASN A 7 25.17 -6.39 -10.83
C ASN A 7 23.98 -7.28 -10.46
N ILE A 8 22.88 -7.15 -11.21
CA ILE A 8 21.86 -8.20 -11.22
C ILE A 8 22.43 -9.38 -12.02
N PRO A 9 22.55 -10.59 -11.46
CA PRO A 9 23.08 -11.74 -12.20
C PRO A 9 22.21 -12.03 -13.43
N ALA A 10 22.85 -12.49 -14.52
CA ALA A 10 22.15 -12.80 -15.76
C ALA A 10 21.00 -13.81 -15.51
N GLY A 11 19.80 -13.47 -16.01
CA GLY A 11 18.57 -14.22 -15.77
C GLY A 11 17.81 -13.80 -14.52
N TYR A 12 18.16 -12.67 -13.90
CA TYR A 12 17.35 -11.99 -12.89
C TYR A 12 16.96 -10.60 -13.38
N HIS A 13 15.82 -10.14 -12.91
CA HIS A 13 15.25 -8.82 -13.15
C HIS A 13 15.17 -8.07 -11.84
N LYS A 14 15.45 -6.77 -11.90
CA LYS A 14 15.34 -5.89 -10.76
C LYS A 14 13.89 -5.44 -10.61
N VAL A 15 13.35 -5.63 -9.41
CA VAL A 15 12.03 -5.17 -9.03
C VAL A 15 12.16 -4.15 -7.93
N THR A 16 11.58 -2.98 -8.14
CA THR A 16 11.57 -1.88 -7.17
C THR A 16 10.14 -1.63 -6.70
N PHE A 17 9.95 -1.50 -5.39
CA PHE A 17 8.68 -1.22 -4.74
C PHE A 17 8.71 0.17 -4.14
N THR A 18 7.78 1.01 -4.58
CA THR A 18 7.67 2.40 -4.14
C THR A 18 6.29 2.69 -3.57
N ALA A 19 6.26 3.43 -2.46
CA ALA A 19 5.02 3.87 -1.86
C ALA A 19 4.38 4.97 -2.72
N GLY A 20 3.24 4.69 -3.34
CA GLY A 20 2.46 5.71 -4.04
C GLY A 20 1.62 6.59 -3.12
N GLU A 21 0.70 7.33 -3.73
CA GLU A 21 -0.16 8.28 -3.01
C GLU A 21 -1.02 7.59 -1.95
N GLY A 22 -1.15 8.21 -0.78
CA GLY A 22 -1.92 7.66 0.33
C GLY A 22 -1.32 6.44 1.03
N THR A 23 -0.18 5.93 0.56
CA THR A 23 0.51 4.77 1.15
C THR A 23 1.86 5.15 1.73
N SER A 24 2.38 4.29 2.60
CA SER A 24 3.73 4.34 3.13
C SER A 24 4.24 2.92 3.34
N ILE A 25 5.52 2.66 3.10
CA ILE A 25 6.13 1.37 3.39
C ILE A 25 6.48 1.37 4.88
N GLU A 26 5.81 0.52 5.65
CA GLU A 26 6.02 0.41 7.10
C GLU A 26 7.30 -0.36 7.42
N SER A 27 7.52 -1.46 6.69
CA SER A 27 8.72 -2.29 6.83
C SER A 27 8.88 -3.23 5.64
N GLY A 28 10.06 -3.83 5.51
CA GLY A 28 10.39 -4.79 4.45
C GLY A 28 11.40 -4.27 3.44
N THR A 29 11.77 -5.14 2.50
CA THR A 29 12.72 -4.83 1.43
C THR A 29 11.96 -4.23 0.25
N THR A 30 12.49 -3.14 -0.33
CA THR A 30 11.87 -2.47 -1.48
C THR A 30 12.51 -2.81 -2.82
N VAL A 31 13.70 -3.43 -2.82
CA VAL A 31 14.40 -3.80 -4.04
C VAL A 31 14.69 -5.30 -4.01
N PHE A 32 14.18 -6.02 -5.01
CA PHE A 32 14.38 -7.46 -5.14
C PHE A 32 14.99 -7.81 -6.50
N ALA A 33 15.79 -8.87 -6.52
CA ALA A 33 16.24 -9.51 -7.75
C ALA A 33 15.42 -10.79 -7.94
N VAL A 34 14.53 -10.80 -8.92
CA VAL A 34 13.63 -11.91 -9.20
C VAL A 34 14.11 -12.64 -10.45
N LYS A 35 14.17 -13.96 -10.42
CA LYS A 35 14.60 -14.74 -11.59
C LYS A 35 13.59 -14.58 -12.73
N ASP A 36 14.06 -14.57 -13.98
CA ASP A 36 13.21 -14.53 -15.17
C ASP A 36 12.08 -15.59 -15.10
N GLY A 37 10.85 -15.12 -15.29
CA GLY A 37 9.65 -15.97 -15.26
C GLY A 37 9.20 -16.41 -13.86
N VAL A 38 9.80 -15.90 -12.79
CA VAL A 38 9.37 -16.14 -11.40
C VAL A 38 8.53 -14.97 -10.91
N SER A 39 7.51 -15.25 -10.10
CA SER A 39 6.69 -14.24 -9.41
C SER A 39 7.13 -14.05 -7.95
N LEU A 40 6.92 -12.84 -7.43
CA LEU A 40 7.09 -12.56 -6.01
C LEU A 40 5.76 -12.85 -5.28
N PRO A 41 5.71 -13.74 -4.28
CA PRO A 41 4.48 -13.96 -3.53
C PRO A 41 4.15 -12.75 -2.66
N GLU A 42 2.87 -12.54 -2.35
CA GLU A 42 2.41 -11.39 -1.56
C GLU A 42 3.09 -11.27 -0.19
N ASP A 43 3.44 -12.40 0.43
CA ASP A 43 4.18 -12.48 1.70
C ASP A 43 5.60 -11.87 1.62
N LYS A 44 6.18 -11.80 0.42
CA LYS A 44 7.50 -11.20 0.20
C LYS A 44 7.41 -9.71 -0.12
N LEU A 45 6.22 -9.19 -0.40
CA LEU A 45 6.04 -7.78 -0.68
C LEU A 45 6.29 -6.95 0.59
N PRO A 46 6.75 -5.69 0.45
CA PRO A 46 6.89 -4.81 1.59
C PRO A 46 5.55 -4.60 2.29
N VAL A 47 5.60 -4.47 3.61
CA VAL A 47 4.41 -4.16 4.42
C VAL A 47 4.02 -2.72 4.15
N LEU A 48 2.81 -2.53 3.65
CA LEU A 48 2.23 -1.22 3.41
C LEU A 48 1.40 -0.77 4.59
N LYS A 49 1.40 0.54 4.81
CA LYS A 49 0.52 1.24 5.73
C LYS A 49 -0.23 2.32 4.96
N ALA A 50 -1.54 2.38 5.13
CA ALA A 50 -2.33 3.50 4.66
C ALA A 50 -2.05 4.74 5.52
N LYS A 51 -1.91 5.90 4.88
CA LYS A 51 -1.79 7.19 5.57
C LYS A 51 -3.15 7.60 6.15
N ASP A 52 -3.12 8.57 7.07
CA ASP A 52 -4.33 9.19 7.61
C ASP A 52 -5.20 9.74 6.47
N GLY A 53 -6.50 9.43 6.47
CA GLY A 53 -7.41 9.74 5.36
C GLY A 53 -7.32 8.80 4.14
N TYR A 54 -6.64 7.66 4.24
CA TYR A 54 -6.60 6.63 3.20
C TYR A 54 -6.88 5.23 3.78
N THR A 55 -7.43 4.34 2.96
CA THR A 55 -7.70 2.92 3.24
C THR A 55 -7.23 2.04 2.08
N ASP A 56 -7.29 0.72 2.24
CA ASP A 56 -7.04 -0.25 1.15
C ASP A 56 -5.66 -0.12 0.50
N ALA A 57 -4.64 0.16 1.31
CA ALA A 57 -3.25 0.20 0.85
C ALA A 57 -2.81 -1.18 0.35
N LYS A 58 -2.53 -1.28 -0.95
CA LYS A 58 -2.11 -2.55 -1.58
C LYS A 58 -1.15 -2.33 -2.74
N TRP A 59 -0.41 -3.38 -3.06
CA TRP A 59 0.41 -3.47 -4.26
C TRP A 59 -0.45 -3.78 -5.49
N PRO A 60 -0.02 -3.38 -6.70
CA PRO A 60 -0.70 -3.76 -7.94
C PRO A 60 -0.64 -5.29 -8.12
N GLU A 61 -1.64 -5.88 -8.74
CA GLU A 61 -1.67 -7.34 -8.98
C GLU A 61 -0.47 -7.81 -9.81
N GLU A 62 0.05 -6.94 -10.67
CA GLU A 62 1.28 -7.15 -11.45
C GLU A 62 2.50 -7.46 -10.56
N ALA A 63 2.53 -6.99 -9.31
CA ALA A 63 3.59 -7.30 -8.34
C ALA A 63 3.69 -8.79 -8.00
N THR A 64 2.59 -9.52 -8.16
CA THR A 64 2.48 -10.96 -7.92
C THR A 64 2.58 -11.79 -9.20
N GLN A 65 2.73 -11.13 -10.35
CA GLN A 65 2.86 -11.79 -11.64
C GLN A 65 4.33 -12.15 -11.95
N PRO A 66 4.57 -13.08 -12.89
CA PRO A 66 5.92 -13.44 -13.30
C PRO A 66 6.66 -12.25 -13.90
N ILE A 67 7.81 -11.92 -13.32
CA ILE A 67 8.62 -10.79 -13.78
C ILE A 67 9.37 -11.21 -15.04
N LYS A 68 9.24 -10.39 -16.09
CA LYS A 68 9.92 -10.57 -17.39
C LYS A 68 10.65 -9.32 -17.86
N ALA A 69 10.47 -8.20 -17.15
CA ALA A 69 11.04 -6.91 -17.49
C ALA A 69 12.22 -6.62 -16.56
N ASP A 70 13.37 -6.26 -17.14
CA ASP A 70 14.65 -6.13 -16.43
C ASP A 70 14.67 -5.07 -15.33
N ASP A 71 13.89 -3.99 -15.47
CA ASP A 71 13.70 -2.98 -14.43
C ASP A 71 12.19 -2.74 -14.29
N THR A 72 11.60 -3.41 -13.32
CA THR A 72 10.17 -3.32 -13.02
C THR A 72 9.98 -2.47 -11.77
N GLU A 73 9.11 -1.47 -11.85
CA GLU A 73 8.69 -0.70 -10.68
C GLU A 73 7.22 -0.99 -10.37
N PHE A 74 6.94 -1.33 -9.13
CA PHE A 74 5.58 -1.43 -8.60
C PHE A 74 5.33 -0.30 -7.62
N VAL A 75 4.27 0.45 -7.88
CA VAL A 75 3.85 1.56 -7.05
C VAL A 75 2.58 1.15 -6.31
N SER A 76 2.59 1.22 -4.99
CA SER A 76 1.40 0.93 -4.19
C SER A 76 0.36 2.03 -4.34
N SER A 77 -0.90 1.65 -4.18
CA SER A 77 -2.01 2.60 -4.19
C SER A 77 -2.89 2.39 -2.95
N ALA A 78 -3.53 3.47 -2.53
CA ALA A 78 -4.56 3.44 -1.50
C ALA A 78 -5.78 4.22 -1.99
N THR A 79 -6.95 3.84 -1.46
CA THR A 79 -8.20 4.55 -1.69
C THR A 79 -8.30 5.69 -0.69
N LYS A 80 -8.45 6.91 -1.20
CA LYS A 80 -8.72 8.07 -0.34
C LYS A 80 -10.07 7.91 0.33
N LEU A 81 -10.13 8.12 1.65
CA LEU A 81 -11.37 8.14 2.40
C LEU A 81 -12.12 9.44 2.12
N ASP A 82 -13.44 9.34 1.97
CA ASP A 82 -14.33 10.50 1.96
C ASP A 82 -14.31 11.20 3.32
N ASP A 83 -14.32 12.54 3.31
CA ASP A 83 -14.39 13.40 4.51
C ASP A 83 -15.60 13.07 5.41
N ILE A 84 -16.65 12.48 4.84
CA ILE A 84 -17.87 12.10 5.54
C ILE A 84 -18.12 10.61 5.31
N ILE A 85 -17.95 9.83 6.37
CA ILE A 85 -18.36 8.43 6.38
C ILE A 85 -19.75 8.37 7.01
N GLU A 86 -20.79 8.16 6.20
CA GLU A 86 -22.12 7.85 6.73
C GLU A 86 -22.08 6.45 7.36
N ASN A 87 -22.30 6.40 8.68
CA ASN A 87 -22.36 5.17 9.49
C ASN A 87 -21.03 4.38 9.58
N PRO A 88 -19.98 4.93 10.21
CA PRO A 88 -18.65 4.31 10.25
C PRO A 88 -18.55 3.03 11.10
N GLY A 89 -19.63 2.60 11.76
CA GLY A 89 -19.62 1.44 12.66
C GLY A 89 -18.56 1.57 13.77
N ASP A 90 -17.76 0.51 13.95
CA ASP A 90 -16.59 0.45 14.84
C ASP A 90 -15.26 0.69 14.12
N ASN A 91 -15.25 0.67 12.77
CA ASN A 91 -14.04 0.83 11.97
C ASN A 91 -13.83 2.31 11.62
N ILE A 92 -13.53 3.10 12.65
CA ILE A 92 -13.24 4.53 12.49
C ILE A 92 -11.76 4.68 12.10
N PRO A 93 -11.45 5.25 10.93
CA PRO A 93 -10.06 5.48 10.53
C PRO A 93 -9.35 6.41 11.52
N ALA A 94 -8.04 6.26 11.64
CA ALA A 94 -7.22 7.24 12.34
C ALA A 94 -7.51 8.65 11.79
N GLY A 95 -7.64 9.63 12.69
CA GLY A 95 -7.98 11.02 12.36
C GLY A 95 -9.49 11.34 12.36
N TYR A 96 -10.38 10.36 12.24
CA TYR A 96 -11.82 10.58 12.23
C TYR A 96 -12.41 10.58 13.64
N HIS A 97 -13.32 11.52 13.89
CA HIS A 97 -14.01 11.63 15.17
C HIS A 97 -15.43 11.07 15.06
N LYS A 98 -15.79 10.13 15.94
CA LYS A 98 -17.18 9.70 16.08
C LYS A 98 -17.98 10.81 16.75
N VAL A 99 -18.91 11.42 16.03
CA VAL A 99 -19.92 12.28 16.65
C VAL A 99 -21.15 11.42 16.91
N THR A 100 -21.35 11.00 18.16
CA THR A 100 -22.62 10.42 18.60
C THR A 100 -23.57 11.54 18.96
N PHE A 101 -24.54 11.80 18.09
CA PHE A 101 -25.72 12.57 18.45
C PHE A 101 -26.61 11.68 19.32
N THR A 102 -26.47 11.77 20.64
CA THR A 102 -27.55 11.34 21.54
C THR A 102 -28.71 12.29 21.26
N ALA A 103 -29.84 11.77 20.78
CA ALA A 103 -31.08 12.54 20.78
C ALA A 103 -31.39 12.92 22.23
N GLY A 104 -30.99 14.13 22.62
CA GLY A 104 -31.50 14.76 23.82
C GLY A 104 -33.00 14.88 23.63
N GLU A 105 -33.76 14.39 24.61
CA GLU A 105 -35.21 14.50 24.61
C GLU A 105 -35.64 15.88 24.11
N GLY A 106 -36.48 15.88 23.08
CA GLY A 106 -37.05 17.11 22.58
C GLY A 106 -37.77 17.81 23.73
N THR A 107 -37.28 18.99 24.11
CA THR A 107 -38.19 19.99 24.64
C THR A 107 -38.62 20.81 23.44
N SER A 108 -39.77 20.48 22.88
CA SER A 108 -40.57 21.46 22.17
C SER A 108 -40.89 22.58 23.17
N ILE A 109 -40.41 23.80 22.92
CA ILE A 109 -41.14 25.03 23.26
C ILE A 109 -41.13 25.97 22.07
#